data_AF-A0A1T3NV46-F1
#
_entry.id   AF-A0A1T3NV46-F1
#
_cell.length_a   1.000
_cell.length_b   1.000
_cell.length_c   1.000
_cell.angle_alpha   90.00
_cell.angle_beta   90.00
_cell.angle_gamma   90.00
#
_symmetry.space_group_name_H-M   'P 1'
#
loop_
_entity.id
_entity.type
_entity.pdbx_description
1 polymer ?
#
loop_
_entity_poly.entity_id
_entity_poly.type
_entity_poly.pdbx_seq_one_letter_code
_entity_poly.pdbx_strand_id
1 'polypeptide(L)'
;MITGAYTTGPRGPGAIIKVYDDPEFKAVNEPHTWPVADRSPILRGVQDDMIWALTAWLAADPETATWLSGTPDANGIVCPPEWRVGAATYPLAVYTNRLEPQSNVNVPQTVYEDIVNRLGNALPMNRTVGDFGPKDDGQDAFGSHTVMAVTSAEAALRMGTPVAKLRNAAGNFVDPTDPASVRAGLAAAKPGPDGATLTNDYRSTAANAYPLTATDVAMISTDKLTAAKAAKIDAFLAYAATAGQTQTGTFQPGALPPGYTPLTDAQKQQIADARKKIADAPKWTGETPPPTNPPGNANTDDNTGTSAGTSAGNTGIPNTPAAGDPGASPTAAPSAAPSTAPVGAAAPPAGKGALTSAANVIKDALDGDGSAIVLLVLMCVSAGALLACPVLLSLGHKRRTGNWPPPVAAVLRLIGRQGVPA
;
A
#
# COMPACT_ATOMS: atom_id res chain seq x y z
N MET A 1 -10.85 -16.63 -6.33
CA MET A 1 -10.47 -15.87 -5.11
C MET A 1 -10.85 -16.58 -3.82
N ILE A 2 -12.10 -17.05 -3.66
CA ILE A 2 -12.55 -17.77 -2.46
C ILE A 2 -11.88 -19.15 -2.29
N THR A 3 -11.41 -19.75 -3.37
CA THR A 3 -10.81 -21.09 -3.42
C THR A 3 -9.36 -21.17 -2.89
N GLY A 4 -8.65 -20.05 -2.79
CA GLY A 4 -7.22 -20.05 -2.44
C GLY A 4 -6.91 -20.17 -0.94
N ALA A 5 -7.85 -20.58 -0.09
CA ALA A 5 -7.69 -20.57 1.37
C ALA A 5 -7.41 -21.95 2.00
N TYR A 6 -7.20 -23.01 1.21
CA TYR A 6 -7.03 -24.37 1.74
C TYR A 6 -5.58 -24.85 1.65
N THR A 7 -4.88 -24.89 2.79
CA THR A 7 -3.59 -25.58 2.92
C THR A 7 -3.74 -27.09 3.14
N THR A 8 -4.94 -27.55 3.44
CA THR A 8 -5.29 -28.98 3.51
C THR A 8 -6.53 -29.18 2.66
N GLY A 9 -6.43 -30.08 1.67
CA GLY A 9 -7.31 -30.12 0.50
C GLY A 9 -8.81 -29.96 0.81
N PRO A 10 -9.55 -29.28 -0.07
CA PRO A 10 -10.97 -29.03 0.13
C PRO A 10 -11.77 -30.34 0.20
N ARG A 11 -12.67 -30.43 1.18
CA ARG A 11 -13.60 -31.55 1.32
C ARG A 11 -14.78 -31.34 0.35
N GLY A 12 -14.72 -31.94 -0.83
CA GLY A 12 -15.87 -32.03 -1.75
C GLY A 12 -15.47 -32.37 -3.20
N PRO A 13 -16.40 -32.93 -4.01
CA PRO A 13 -16.20 -33.09 -5.45
C PRO A 13 -15.96 -31.73 -6.12
N GLY A 14 -14.98 -31.63 -7.02
CA GLY A 14 -14.76 -30.46 -7.87
C GLY A 14 -14.05 -29.26 -7.23
N ALA A 15 -13.60 -29.36 -5.98
CA ALA A 15 -12.97 -28.23 -5.34
C ALA A 15 -11.56 -27.94 -5.90
N ILE A 16 -11.37 -26.72 -6.38
CA ILE A 16 -10.11 -26.24 -6.91
C ILE A 16 -9.29 -25.62 -5.79
N ILE A 17 -8.05 -26.06 -5.65
CA ILE A 17 -7.09 -25.52 -4.67
C ILE A 17 -6.45 -24.23 -5.22
N LYS A 18 -6.18 -24.19 -6.54
CA LYS A 18 -5.42 -23.13 -7.21
C LYS A 18 -6.26 -22.41 -8.26
N VAL A 19 -6.30 -21.08 -8.23
CA VAL A 19 -7.02 -20.29 -9.26
C VAL A 19 -6.56 -20.63 -10.69
N TYR A 20 -5.30 -21.02 -10.86
CA TYR A 20 -4.72 -21.39 -12.15
C TYR A 20 -5.16 -22.75 -12.67
N ASP A 21 -5.81 -23.59 -11.86
CA ASP A 21 -6.37 -24.86 -12.30
C ASP A 21 -7.82 -24.73 -12.78
N ASP A 22 -8.43 -23.58 -12.55
CA ASP A 22 -9.79 -23.26 -12.96
C ASP A 22 -9.93 -23.21 -14.50
N PRO A 23 -10.80 -24.06 -15.10
CA PRO A 23 -11.03 -24.05 -16.54
C PRO A 23 -11.54 -22.72 -17.07
N GLU A 24 -12.39 -22.01 -16.31
CA GLU A 24 -12.89 -20.69 -16.70
C GLU A 24 -11.74 -19.68 -16.70
N PHE A 25 -10.91 -19.69 -15.66
CA PHE A 25 -9.72 -18.83 -15.60
C PHE A 25 -8.79 -19.08 -16.79
N LYS A 26 -8.55 -20.33 -17.17
CA LYS A 26 -7.73 -20.65 -18.35
C LYS A 26 -8.38 -20.21 -19.65
N ALA A 27 -9.71 -20.31 -19.76
CA ALA A 27 -10.44 -19.97 -20.98
C ALA A 27 -10.49 -18.46 -21.26
N VAL A 28 -10.56 -17.63 -20.21
CA VAL A 28 -10.64 -16.16 -20.36
C VAL A 28 -9.29 -15.48 -20.53
N ASN A 29 -8.19 -16.18 -20.22
CA ASN A 29 -6.84 -15.66 -20.37
C ASN A 29 -6.15 -16.26 -21.60
N GLU A 30 -5.24 -15.49 -22.19
CA GLU A 30 -4.39 -16.01 -23.27
C GLU A 30 -3.60 -17.25 -22.82
N PRO A 31 -3.25 -18.18 -23.74
CA PRO A 31 -2.45 -19.34 -23.40
C PRO A 31 -1.15 -18.93 -22.70
N HIS A 32 -1.05 -19.28 -21.42
CA HIS A 32 0.07 -18.93 -20.56
C HIS A 32 0.51 -20.14 -19.73
N THR A 33 1.82 -20.24 -19.48
CA THR A 33 2.36 -21.23 -18.55
C THR A 33 2.14 -20.73 -17.13
N TRP A 34 1.03 -21.13 -16.53
CA TRP A 34 0.71 -20.74 -15.16
C TRP A 34 1.63 -21.45 -14.15
N PRO A 35 1.87 -20.81 -12.99
CA PRO A 35 2.66 -21.40 -11.91
C PRO A 35 2.09 -22.73 -11.44
N VAL A 36 2.99 -23.62 -11.06
CA VAL A 36 2.66 -24.87 -10.37
C VAL A 36 2.50 -24.69 -8.86
N ALA A 37 3.12 -23.65 -8.29
CA ALA A 37 3.06 -23.32 -6.87
C ALA A 37 1.74 -22.65 -6.51
N ASP A 38 1.16 -23.05 -5.37
CA ASP A 38 -0.03 -22.39 -4.85
C ASP A 38 0.36 -21.15 -4.06
N ARG A 39 -0.12 -19.99 -4.49
CA ARG A 39 -0.10 -18.79 -3.67
C ARG A 39 -1.48 -18.17 -3.68
N SER A 40 -2.08 -18.10 -2.50
CA SER A 40 -3.32 -17.38 -2.29
C SER A 40 -3.18 -15.94 -2.77
N PRO A 41 -4.19 -15.38 -3.47
CA PRO A 41 -4.22 -13.96 -3.76
C PRO A 41 -4.09 -13.15 -2.48
N ILE A 42 -3.28 -12.09 -2.52
CA ILE A 42 -3.13 -11.17 -1.40
C ILE A 42 -4.39 -10.33 -1.29
N LEU A 43 -5.07 -10.44 -0.16
CA LEU A 43 -6.25 -9.66 0.19
C LEU A 43 -5.95 -8.85 1.46
N ARG A 44 -6.54 -7.66 1.57
CA ARG A 44 -6.40 -6.84 2.77
C ARG A 44 -7.26 -7.44 3.89
N GLY A 45 -6.63 -7.89 4.97
CA GLY A 45 -7.29 -8.51 6.13
C GLY A 45 -7.88 -7.50 7.13
N VAL A 46 -8.20 -6.28 6.70
CA VAL A 46 -8.72 -5.20 7.56
C VAL A 46 -10.10 -4.79 7.06
N GLN A 47 -10.85 -4.08 7.91
CA GLN A 47 -12.08 -3.44 7.47
C GLN A 47 -11.75 -2.37 6.43
N ASP A 48 -12.14 -2.62 5.19
CA ASP A 48 -11.78 -1.81 4.02
C ASP A 48 -12.94 -1.83 3.02
N ASP A 49 -13.27 -0.66 2.48
CA ASP A 49 -14.27 -0.47 1.43
C ASP A 49 -13.92 -1.29 0.18
N MET A 50 -12.63 -1.59 -0.05
CA MET A 50 -12.21 -2.48 -1.14
C MET A 50 -12.75 -3.91 -1.00
N ILE A 51 -12.69 -4.49 0.21
CA ILE A 51 -13.19 -5.85 0.46
C ILE A 51 -14.71 -5.86 0.38
N TRP A 52 -15.34 -4.83 0.95
CA TRP A 52 -16.78 -4.66 0.85
C TRP A 52 -17.20 -4.58 -0.62
N ALA A 53 -16.55 -3.74 -1.43
CA ALA A 53 -16.89 -3.55 -2.84
C ALA A 53 -16.64 -4.80 -3.67
N LEU A 54 -15.51 -5.49 -3.46
CA LEU A 54 -15.19 -6.75 -4.13
C LEU A 54 -16.28 -7.80 -3.86
N THR A 55 -16.66 -7.96 -2.59
CA THR A 55 -17.60 -9.01 -2.19
C THR A 55 -19.06 -8.64 -2.49
N ALA A 56 -19.38 -7.34 -2.53
CA ALA A 56 -20.66 -6.84 -3.03
C ALA A 56 -20.81 -7.07 -4.53
N TRP A 57 -19.75 -6.83 -5.31
CA TRP A 57 -19.73 -7.13 -6.74
C TRP A 57 -19.92 -8.62 -7.02
N LEU A 58 -19.15 -9.48 -6.34
CA LEU A 58 -19.29 -10.93 -6.45
C LEU A 58 -20.71 -11.40 -6.09
N ALA A 59 -21.29 -10.90 -4.99
CA ALA A 59 -22.64 -11.27 -4.59
C ALA A 59 -23.74 -10.70 -5.51
N ALA A 60 -23.43 -9.67 -6.30
CA ALA A 60 -24.39 -9.08 -7.24
C ALA A 60 -24.55 -9.92 -8.51
N ASP A 61 -23.52 -10.69 -8.88
CA ASP A 61 -23.50 -11.59 -10.03
C ASP A 61 -24.39 -12.83 -9.80
N PRO A 62 -25.37 -13.12 -10.69
CA PRO A 62 -26.31 -14.23 -10.47
C PRO A 62 -25.67 -15.62 -10.44
N GLU A 63 -24.63 -15.84 -11.25
CA GLU A 63 -23.92 -17.12 -11.30
C GLU A 63 -23.14 -17.35 -10.01
N THR A 64 -22.40 -16.33 -9.57
CA THR A 64 -21.69 -16.33 -8.30
C THR A 64 -22.64 -16.48 -7.12
N ALA A 65 -23.78 -15.78 -7.11
CA ALA A 65 -24.78 -15.93 -6.05
C ALA A 65 -25.34 -17.36 -5.97
N THR A 66 -25.54 -18.00 -7.13
CA THR A 66 -25.97 -19.41 -7.21
C THR A 66 -24.88 -20.34 -6.68
N TRP A 67 -23.62 -20.10 -7.05
CA TRP A 67 -22.48 -20.85 -6.55
C TRP A 67 -22.30 -20.70 -5.03
N LEU A 68 -22.43 -19.48 -4.49
CA LEU A 68 -22.39 -19.18 -3.06
C LEU A 68 -23.53 -19.85 -2.27
N SER A 69 -24.61 -20.30 -2.92
CA SER A 69 -25.63 -21.13 -2.27
C SER A 69 -25.21 -22.60 -2.08
N GLY A 70 -24.08 -23.00 -2.67
CA GLY A 70 -23.56 -24.37 -2.66
C GLY A 70 -23.92 -25.19 -3.89
N THR A 71 -24.50 -24.56 -4.92
CA THR A 71 -24.74 -25.21 -6.21
C THR A 71 -23.41 -25.30 -6.97
N PRO A 72 -23.04 -26.45 -7.55
CA PRO A 72 -21.84 -26.54 -8.39
C PRO A 72 -21.94 -25.58 -9.58
N ASP A 73 -20.81 -24.97 -9.98
CA ASP A 73 -20.74 -24.22 -11.23
C ASP A 73 -20.75 -25.15 -12.46
N ALA A 74 -20.59 -24.56 -13.66
CA ALA A 74 -20.54 -25.32 -14.91
C ALA A 74 -19.39 -26.34 -14.99
N ASN A 75 -18.36 -26.19 -14.17
CA ASN A 75 -17.19 -27.08 -14.08
C ASN A 75 -17.31 -28.08 -12.92
N GLY A 76 -18.43 -28.08 -12.19
CA GLY A 76 -18.66 -28.94 -11.03
C GLY A 76 -17.97 -28.46 -9.76
N ILE A 77 -17.43 -27.24 -9.73
CA ILE A 77 -16.77 -26.64 -8.57
C ILE A 77 -17.83 -26.17 -7.60
N VAL A 78 -17.71 -26.58 -6.34
CA VAL A 78 -18.67 -26.24 -5.29
C VAL A 78 -18.09 -25.22 -4.32
N CYS A 79 -18.89 -24.21 -3.97
CA CYS A 79 -18.51 -23.26 -2.92
C CYS A 79 -18.28 -24.00 -1.59
N PRO A 80 -17.14 -23.76 -0.91
CA PRO A 80 -16.91 -24.39 0.38
C PRO A 80 -17.94 -23.95 1.44
N PRO A 81 -18.40 -24.86 2.31
CA PRO A 81 -19.51 -24.61 3.25
C PRO A 81 -19.38 -23.32 4.09
N GLU A 82 -18.19 -23.00 4.55
CA GLU A 82 -17.88 -21.82 5.37
C GLU A 82 -17.98 -20.49 4.63
N TRP A 83 -17.97 -20.52 3.29
CA TRP A 83 -18.14 -19.36 2.42
C TRP A 83 -19.56 -19.24 1.86
N ARG A 84 -20.43 -20.22 2.11
CA ARG A 84 -21.80 -20.23 1.60
C ARG A 84 -22.67 -19.20 2.28
N VAL A 85 -23.71 -18.75 1.56
CA VAL A 85 -24.81 -17.97 2.14
C VAL A 85 -25.41 -18.78 3.30
N GLY A 86 -25.59 -18.13 4.45
CA GLY A 86 -26.06 -18.75 5.70
C GLY A 86 -24.94 -19.01 6.70
N ALA A 87 -23.74 -19.39 6.24
CA ALA A 87 -22.52 -19.39 7.06
C ALA A 87 -21.81 -18.04 7.03
N ALA A 88 -21.82 -17.40 5.85
CA ALA A 88 -21.30 -16.07 5.60
C ALA A 88 -22.43 -15.07 5.30
N THR A 89 -22.26 -13.83 5.76
CA THR A 89 -23.10 -12.69 5.34
C THR A 89 -22.32 -11.86 4.33
N TYR A 90 -22.87 -11.69 3.13
CA TYR A 90 -22.30 -10.85 2.08
C TYR A 90 -23.09 -9.52 1.97
N PRO A 91 -22.44 -8.42 1.61
CA PRO A 91 -20.99 -8.25 1.44
C PRO A 91 -20.21 -8.36 2.76
N LEU A 92 -18.92 -8.69 2.66
CA LEU A 92 -18.03 -8.85 3.81
C LEU A 92 -17.43 -7.50 4.21
N ALA A 93 -17.53 -7.16 5.50
CA ALA A 93 -16.84 -5.99 6.05
C ALA A 93 -15.33 -6.25 6.25
N VAL A 94 -14.97 -7.49 6.57
CA VAL A 94 -13.57 -7.92 6.77
C VAL A 94 -13.40 -9.30 6.12
N TYR A 95 -12.33 -9.48 5.37
CA TYR A 95 -11.93 -10.78 4.88
C TYR A 95 -11.04 -11.46 5.92
N THR A 96 -11.57 -12.49 6.58
CA THR A 96 -10.84 -13.27 7.59
C THR A 96 -10.83 -14.74 7.19
N ASN A 97 -9.81 -15.47 7.65
CA ASN A 97 -9.80 -16.92 7.45
C ASN A 97 -10.96 -17.55 8.26
N ARG A 98 -11.84 -18.27 7.56
CA ARG A 98 -13.03 -18.90 8.15
C ARG A 98 -12.85 -20.36 8.56
N LEU A 99 -11.69 -20.94 8.31
CA LEU A 99 -11.33 -22.24 8.86
C LEU A 99 -10.99 -22.08 10.35
N GLU A 100 -11.78 -22.71 11.22
CA GLU A 100 -11.64 -22.65 12.68
C GLU A 100 -10.19 -22.85 13.19
N PRO A 101 -9.37 -23.79 12.64
CA PRO A 101 -7.97 -23.97 13.07
C PRO A 101 -7.03 -22.83 12.66
N GLN A 102 -7.42 -21.97 11.71
CA GLN A 102 -6.59 -20.92 11.12
C GLN A 102 -7.16 -19.50 11.34
N SER A 103 -8.34 -19.39 11.95
CA SER A 103 -8.98 -18.12 12.31
C SER A 103 -8.11 -17.21 13.19
N ASN A 104 -7.20 -17.81 13.97
CA ASN A 104 -6.24 -17.12 14.84
C ASN A 104 -4.97 -16.65 14.12
N VAL A 105 -4.80 -17.00 12.84
CA VAL A 105 -3.63 -16.65 12.01
C VAL A 105 -3.93 -15.42 11.14
N ASN A 106 -4.93 -14.61 11.50
CA ASN A 106 -5.12 -13.29 10.92
C ASN A 106 -3.90 -12.43 11.22
N VAL A 107 -2.92 -12.47 10.32
CA VAL A 107 -1.89 -11.45 10.25
C VAL A 107 -2.55 -10.29 9.51
N PRO A 108 -2.65 -9.09 10.11
CA PRO A 108 -3.02 -7.90 9.36
C PRO A 108 -1.98 -7.69 8.27
N GLN A 109 -2.25 -8.19 7.06
CA GLN A 109 -1.34 -8.02 5.94
C GLN A 109 -1.56 -6.62 5.38
N THR A 110 -0.59 -5.74 5.61
CA THR A 110 -0.46 -4.53 4.82
C THR A 110 -0.13 -4.97 3.39
N VAL A 111 -1.12 -4.89 2.50
CA VAL A 111 -1.08 -5.40 1.12
C VAL A 111 0.18 -4.95 0.37
N TYR A 112 0.65 -3.73 0.59
CA TYR A 112 1.85 -3.20 -0.07
C TYR A 112 3.13 -3.92 0.33
N GLU A 113 3.37 -4.10 1.63
CA GLU A 113 4.58 -4.77 2.11
C GLU A 113 4.59 -6.22 1.65
N ASP A 114 3.45 -6.90 1.67
CA ASP A 114 3.39 -8.29 1.20
C ASP A 114 3.57 -8.40 -0.32
N ILE A 115 2.96 -7.50 -1.12
CA ILE A 115 3.22 -7.44 -2.56
C ILE A 115 4.71 -7.19 -2.83
N VAL A 116 5.31 -6.17 -2.21
CA VAL A 116 6.72 -5.84 -2.40
C VAL A 116 7.63 -6.95 -1.89
N ASN A 117 7.31 -7.57 -0.76
CA ASN A 117 8.06 -8.70 -0.23
C ASN A 117 7.97 -9.90 -1.18
N ARG A 118 6.80 -10.22 -1.73
CA ARG A 118 6.67 -11.34 -2.68
C ARG A 118 7.30 -11.04 -4.04
N LEU A 119 7.28 -9.79 -4.50
CA LEU A 119 7.98 -9.35 -5.72
C LEU A 119 9.51 -9.28 -5.52
N GLY A 120 9.97 -8.87 -4.34
CA GLY A 120 11.37 -8.61 -4.03
C GLY A 120 12.13 -9.81 -3.45
N ASN A 121 11.44 -10.76 -2.79
CA ASN A 121 12.06 -11.98 -2.26
C ASN A 121 12.32 -13.00 -3.37
N ALA A 122 13.35 -12.73 -4.17
CA ALA A 122 13.95 -13.66 -5.13
C ALA A 122 14.92 -14.67 -4.50
N LEU A 123 15.00 -14.72 -3.16
CA LEU A 123 15.92 -15.63 -2.47
C LEU A 123 15.18 -16.91 -2.09
N PRO A 124 15.75 -18.09 -2.41
CA PRO A 124 15.28 -19.35 -1.87
C PRO A 124 15.55 -19.29 -0.37
N MET A 125 14.54 -18.92 0.41
CA MET A 125 14.56 -19.39 1.78
C MET A 125 14.40 -20.90 1.65
N ASN A 126 15.52 -21.60 1.73
CA ASN A 126 15.63 -23.02 2.06
C ASN A 126 15.00 -23.22 3.45
N ARG A 127 13.69 -22.95 3.54
CA ARG A 127 12.88 -23.13 4.72
C ARG A 127 12.38 -24.55 4.57
N THR A 128 13.13 -25.48 5.14
CA THR A 128 12.73 -26.86 5.30
C THR A 128 11.30 -26.87 5.86
N VAL A 129 10.43 -27.66 5.25
CA VAL A 129 8.97 -27.78 5.47
C VAL A 129 8.63 -28.38 6.85
N GLY A 130 9.42 -28.08 7.87
CA GLY A 130 9.39 -28.76 9.18
C GLY A 130 8.61 -28.03 10.26
N ASP A 131 8.93 -26.78 10.60
CA ASP A 131 8.75 -26.41 12.02
C ASP A 131 7.95 -25.17 12.38
N PHE A 132 7.47 -24.30 11.49
CA PHE A 132 6.62 -23.18 11.93
C PHE A 132 5.58 -22.71 10.90
N GLY A 133 4.35 -23.21 11.07
CA GLY A 133 3.10 -22.62 10.57
C GLY A 133 2.75 -22.90 9.10
N PRO A 134 1.45 -22.78 8.72
CA PRO A 134 1.00 -22.96 7.36
C PRO A 134 1.49 -21.78 6.52
N LYS A 135 2.62 -21.95 5.84
CA LYS A 135 3.15 -20.96 4.91
C LYS A 135 3.28 -21.61 3.54
N ASP A 136 2.41 -21.19 2.64
CA ASP A 136 2.47 -21.26 1.19
C ASP A 136 3.37 -22.37 0.65
N ASP A 137 2.75 -23.52 0.35
CA ASP A 137 3.35 -24.80 0.01
C ASP A 137 4.00 -24.84 -1.40
N GLY A 138 4.70 -23.78 -1.80
CA GLY A 138 5.40 -23.70 -3.07
C GLY A 138 6.55 -22.72 -3.05
N GLN A 139 7.77 -23.23 -3.10
CA GLN A 139 8.90 -22.41 -3.52
C GLN A 139 8.71 -22.10 -5.01
N ASP A 140 8.60 -20.82 -5.34
CA ASP A 140 8.77 -20.34 -6.70
C ASP A 140 10.13 -20.82 -7.22
N ALA A 141 10.18 -21.42 -8.41
CA ALA A 141 11.48 -21.66 -9.04
C ALA A 141 12.19 -20.32 -9.26
N PHE A 142 13.52 -20.32 -9.24
CA PHE A 142 14.32 -19.11 -9.47
C PHE A 142 13.81 -18.34 -10.70
N GLY A 143 13.43 -17.09 -10.51
CA GLY A 143 12.90 -16.23 -11.58
C GLY A 143 11.42 -16.43 -11.94
N SER A 144 10.65 -17.23 -11.19
CA SER A 144 9.23 -17.48 -11.42
C SER A 144 8.35 -17.04 -10.24
N HIS A 145 8.17 -15.72 -10.10
CA HIS A 145 7.28 -15.19 -9.06
C HIS A 145 5.88 -14.99 -9.59
N THR A 146 4.88 -15.44 -8.84
CA THR A 146 3.50 -15.05 -9.10
C THR A 146 2.83 -14.46 -7.89
N VAL A 147 2.35 -13.24 -8.10
CA VAL A 147 1.66 -12.44 -7.12
C VAL A 147 0.36 -12.00 -7.77
N MET A 148 -0.74 -12.44 -7.19
CA MET A 148 -2.05 -11.88 -7.46
C MET A 148 -2.46 -11.11 -6.22
N ALA A 149 -2.96 -9.89 -6.38
CA ALA A 149 -3.40 -9.06 -5.27
C ALA A 149 -4.59 -8.21 -5.67
N VAL A 150 -5.46 -7.93 -4.70
CA VAL A 150 -6.50 -6.90 -4.85
C VAL A 150 -5.98 -5.61 -4.22
N THR A 151 -5.75 -4.60 -5.05
CA THR A 151 -5.20 -3.29 -4.64
C THR A 151 -5.78 -2.18 -5.52
N SER A 152 -5.50 -0.91 -5.19
CA SER A 152 -5.92 0.23 -6.01
C SER A 152 -5.15 0.28 -7.34
N ALA A 153 -5.73 0.89 -8.37
CA ALA A 153 -5.03 1.09 -9.64
C ALA A 153 -3.76 1.94 -9.47
N GLU A 154 -3.81 2.96 -8.60
CA GLU A 154 -2.64 3.79 -8.26
C GLU A 154 -1.49 2.95 -7.69
N ALA A 155 -1.80 2.07 -6.74
CA ALA A 155 -0.82 1.18 -6.13
C ALA A 155 -0.15 0.28 -7.17
N ALA A 156 -0.95 -0.37 -8.01
CA ALA A 156 -0.47 -1.27 -9.04
C ALA A 156 0.43 -0.54 -10.06
N LEU A 157 0.00 0.65 -10.51
CA LEU A 157 0.80 1.50 -11.40
C LEU A 157 2.12 1.93 -10.75
N ARG A 158 2.10 2.28 -9.46
CA ARG A 158 3.30 2.68 -8.72
C ARG A 158 4.31 1.54 -8.57
N MET A 159 3.82 0.30 -8.44
CA MET A 159 4.66 -0.90 -8.37
C MET A 159 5.05 -1.44 -9.75
N GLY A 160 4.54 -0.85 -10.84
CA GLY A 160 4.78 -1.33 -12.21
C GLY A 160 4.16 -2.70 -12.48
N THR A 161 3.11 -3.08 -11.75
CA THR A 161 2.43 -4.36 -11.91
C THR A 161 1.27 -4.24 -12.90
N PRO A 162 1.07 -5.21 -13.80
CA PRO A 162 -0.09 -5.22 -14.68
C PRO A 162 -1.40 -5.36 -13.88
N VAL A 163 -2.48 -4.76 -14.38
CA VAL A 163 -3.80 -4.80 -13.75
C VAL A 163 -4.75 -5.64 -14.61
N ALA A 164 -5.47 -6.56 -13.98
CA ALA A 164 -6.43 -7.40 -14.68
C ALA A 164 -7.67 -6.61 -15.11
N LYS A 165 -8.16 -6.88 -16.32
CA LYS A 165 -9.49 -6.43 -16.76
C LYS A 165 -10.54 -7.31 -16.10
N LEU A 166 -11.64 -6.71 -15.66
CA LEU A 166 -12.75 -7.45 -15.05
C LEU A 166 -13.97 -7.41 -15.94
N ARG A 167 -14.68 -8.54 -16.01
CA ARG A 167 -15.95 -8.64 -16.70
C ARG A 167 -17.01 -7.85 -15.93
N ASN A 168 -17.67 -6.91 -16.58
CA ASN A 168 -18.81 -6.19 -16.00
C ASN A 168 -20.14 -6.91 -16.29
N ALA A 169 -21.26 -6.40 -15.76
CA ALA A 169 -22.58 -7.00 -15.96
C ALA A 169 -23.09 -6.90 -17.42
N ALA A 170 -22.46 -6.08 -18.27
CA ALA A 170 -22.70 -6.09 -19.71
C ALA A 170 -21.95 -7.22 -20.45
N GLY A 171 -21.12 -7.97 -19.73
CA GLY A 171 -20.30 -9.06 -20.27
C GLY A 171 -18.95 -8.63 -20.84
N ASN A 172 -18.59 -7.35 -20.76
CA ASN A 172 -17.35 -6.81 -21.32
C ASN A 172 -16.22 -6.83 -20.29
N PHE A 173 -15.00 -7.16 -20.74
CA PHE A 173 -13.79 -7.03 -19.92
C PHE A 173 -13.26 -5.60 -19.97
N VAL A 174 -13.37 -4.88 -18.86
CA VAL A 174 -13.09 -3.45 -18.75
C VAL A 174 -11.75 -3.20 -18.05
N ASP A 175 -10.95 -2.30 -18.62
CA ASP A 175 -9.62 -1.93 -18.11
C ASP A 175 -9.72 -0.81 -17.06
N PRO A 176 -9.30 -1.02 -15.80
CA PRO A 176 -9.37 0.00 -14.76
C PRO A 176 -8.32 1.11 -14.90
N THR A 177 -7.34 0.95 -15.79
CA THR A 177 -6.29 1.97 -16.01
C THR A 177 -6.74 3.07 -16.98
N ASP A 178 -7.82 2.84 -17.73
CA ASP A 178 -8.47 3.86 -18.56
C ASP A 178 -9.35 4.78 -17.70
N PRO A 179 -9.05 6.09 -17.58
CA PRO A 179 -9.89 7.01 -16.82
C PRO A 179 -11.35 7.09 -17.32
N ALA A 180 -11.62 6.75 -18.57
CA ALA A 180 -12.98 6.72 -19.10
C ALA A 180 -13.81 5.56 -18.51
N SER A 181 -13.18 4.42 -18.21
CA SER A 181 -13.87 3.27 -17.64
C SER A 181 -14.25 3.49 -16.18
N VAL A 182 -13.36 4.12 -15.41
CA VAL A 182 -13.58 4.51 -14.02
C VAL A 182 -14.68 5.58 -13.96
N ARG A 183 -14.68 6.54 -14.90
CA ARG A 183 -15.78 7.52 -15.04
C ARG A 183 -17.11 6.86 -15.38
N ALA A 184 -17.12 5.87 -16.26
CA ALA A 184 -18.34 5.13 -16.58
C ALA A 184 -18.87 4.34 -15.36
N GLY A 185 -17.98 3.75 -14.55
CA GLY A 185 -18.33 3.13 -13.27
C GLY A 185 -18.94 4.13 -12.29
N LEU A 186 -18.31 5.30 -12.13
CA LEU A 186 -18.82 6.38 -11.28
C LEU A 186 -20.18 6.90 -11.76
N ALA A 187 -20.37 7.07 -13.07
CA ALA A 187 -21.63 7.53 -13.65
C ALA A 187 -22.77 6.51 -13.50
N ALA A 188 -22.43 5.22 -13.39
CA ALA A 188 -23.38 4.16 -13.10
C ALA A 188 -23.73 4.04 -11.60
N ALA A 189 -22.95 4.65 -10.71
CA ALA A 189 -23.21 4.61 -9.28
C ALA A 189 -24.51 5.35 -8.93
N LYS A 190 -25.12 4.93 -7.82
CA LYS A 190 -26.36 5.50 -7.29
C LYS A 190 -26.06 6.36 -6.06
N PRO A 191 -26.85 7.41 -5.81
CA PRO A 191 -26.78 8.13 -4.54
C PRO A 191 -26.97 7.17 -3.36
N GLY A 192 -26.11 7.30 -2.36
CA GLY A 192 -26.25 6.61 -1.09
C GLY A 192 -27.42 7.15 -0.26
N PRO A 193 -27.74 6.51 0.87
CA PRO A 193 -28.86 6.92 1.73
C PRO A 193 -28.75 8.36 2.29
N ASP A 194 -27.53 8.89 2.38
CA ASP A 194 -27.26 10.25 2.84
C ASP A 194 -27.39 11.30 1.73
N GLY A 195 -27.64 10.88 0.49
CA GLY A 195 -27.76 11.74 -0.69
C GLY A 195 -26.45 12.44 -1.10
N ALA A 196 -25.32 12.14 -0.45
CA ALA A 196 -24.03 12.79 -0.69
C ALA A 196 -22.98 11.79 -1.18
N THR A 197 -22.95 10.59 -0.59
CA THR A 197 -22.08 9.51 -1.00
C THR A 197 -22.64 8.78 -2.22
N LEU A 198 -21.78 8.03 -2.92
CA LEU A 198 -22.17 7.18 -4.02
C LEU A 198 -21.97 5.72 -3.64
N THR A 199 -22.91 4.89 -4.03
CA THR A 199 -22.83 3.43 -3.93
C THR A 199 -22.80 2.85 -5.34
N ASN A 200 -21.83 1.98 -5.61
CA ASN A 200 -21.72 1.35 -6.92
C ASN A 200 -22.98 0.57 -7.28
N ASP A 201 -23.38 0.66 -8.55
CA ASP A 201 -24.35 -0.27 -9.11
C ASP A 201 -23.62 -1.44 -9.79
N TYR A 202 -23.37 -2.50 -9.02
CA TYR A 202 -22.69 -3.70 -9.51
C TYR A 202 -23.45 -4.47 -10.59
N ARG A 203 -24.73 -4.15 -10.83
CA ARG A 203 -25.56 -4.74 -11.89
C ARG A 203 -25.72 -3.82 -13.11
N SER A 204 -25.05 -2.68 -13.12
CA SER A 204 -25.11 -1.76 -14.25
C SER A 204 -24.61 -2.43 -15.53
N THR A 205 -25.41 -2.35 -16.58
CA THR A 205 -25.06 -2.84 -17.93
C THR A 205 -24.36 -1.77 -18.78
N ALA A 206 -23.80 -0.74 -18.15
CA ALA A 206 -23.00 0.27 -18.85
C ALA A 206 -21.75 -0.40 -19.44
N ALA A 207 -21.66 -0.43 -20.77
CA ALA A 207 -20.69 -1.25 -21.51
C ALA A 207 -19.23 -1.06 -21.08
N ASN A 208 -18.84 0.17 -20.73
CA ASN A 208 -17.47 0.55 -20.36
C ASN A 208 -17.27 0.76 -18.84
N ALA A 209 -18.28 0.48 -18.01
CA ALA A 209 -18.16 0.69 -16.57
C ALA A 209 -17.27 -0.38 -15.95
N TYR A 210 -16.19 0.05 -15.28
CA TYR A 210 -15.39 -0.85 -14.47
C TYR A 210 -16.16 -1.22 -13.18
N PRO A 211 -16.29 -2.51 -12.84
CA PRO A 211 -17.21 -2.95 -11.79
C PRO A 211 -16.77 -2.61 -10.36
N LEU A 212 -15.47 -2.37 -10.14
CA LEU A 212 -14.89 -2.12 -8.81
C LEU A 212 -14.37 -0.69 -8.65
N THR A 213 -15.01 0.30 -9.27
CA THR A 213 -14.71 1.72 -9.03
C THR A 213 -14.98 2.08 -7.58
N ALA A 214 -14.04 2.71 -6.88
CA ALA A 214 -14.27 3.21 -5.51
C ALA A 214 -14.27 4.74 -5.50
N THR A 215 -15.01 5.33 -4.56
CA THR A 215 -15.00 6.78 -4.31
C THR A 215 -14.44 7.04 -2.93
N ASP A 216 -13.34 7.79 -2.84
CA ASP A 216 -12.82 8.25 -1.56
C ASP A 216 -13.66 9.42 -1.05
N VAL A 217 -14.10 9.33 0.20
CA VAL A 217 -14.98 10.31 0.82
C VAL A 217 -14.25 11.02 1.96
N ALA A 218 -14.29 12.34 1.97
CA ALA A 218 -13.87 13.15 3.11
C ALA A 218 -15.06 13.51 4.00
N MET A 219 -14.98 13.19 5.28
CA MET A 219 -15.98 13.57 6.29
C MET A 219 -15.40 14.60 7.25
N ILE A 220 -16.12 15.69 7.47
CA ILE A 220 -15.68 16.80 8.32
C ILE A 220 -16.71 17.01 9.43
N SER A 221 -16.30 16.79 10.67
CA SER A 221 -17.11 17.16 11.83
C SER A 221 -17.13 18.67 12.02
N THR A 222 -18.33 19.22 12.17
CA THR A 222 -18.56 20.61 12.60
C THR A 222 -18.68 20.74 14.12
N ASP A 223 -18.69 19.62 14.85
CA ASP A 223 -18.69 19.65 16.31
C ASP A 223 -17.34 20.18 16.84
N LYS A 224 -17.42 21.05 17.86
CA LYS A 224 -16.26 21.74 18.47
C LYS A 224 -15.29 22.35 17.45
N LEU A 225 -15.81 22.84 16.33
CA LEU A 225 -15.01 23.42 15.26
C LEU A 225 -14.48 24.80 15.66
N THR A 226 -13.17 24.92 15.90
CA THR A 226 -12.54 26.24 16.14
C THR A 226 -12.36 27.02 14.84
N ALA A 227 -12.22 28.35 14.94
CA ALA A 227 -11.93 29.20 13.78
C ALA A 227 -10.63 28.80 13.07
N ALA A 228 -9.58 28.49 13.82
CA ALA A 228 -8.29 28.06 13.26
C ALA A 228 -8.40 26.74 12.49
N LYS A 229 -9.13 25.75 13.05
CA LYS A 229 -9.37 24.46 12.39
C LYS A 229 -10.23 24.64 11.13
N ALA A 230 -11.29 25.45 11.20
CA ALA A 230 -12.14 25.75 10.04
C ALA A 230 -11.33 26.35 8.88
N ALA A 231 -10.43 27.31 9.15
CA ALA A 231 -9.58 27.92 8.13
C ALA A 231 -8.64 26.90 7.45
N LYS A 232 -8.08 25.95 8.20
CA LYS A 232 -7.22 24.90 7.64
C LYS A 232 -7.99 23.90 6.78
N ILE A 233 -9.18 23.51 7.23
CA ILE A 233 -10.04 22.62 6.46
C ILE A 233 -10.50 23.31 5.17
N ASP A 234 -10.90 24.59 5.24
CA ASP A 234 -11.29 25.35 4.05
C ASP A 234 -10.14 25.44 3.02
N ALA A 235 -8.92 25.73 3.47
CA ALA A 235 -7.75 25.76 2.61
C ALA A 235 -7.47 24.39 1.95
N PHE A 236 -7.60 23.30 2.70
CA PHE A 236 -7.46 21.95 2.17
C PHE A 236 -8.53 21.64 1.11
N LEU A 237 -9.79 21.94 1.40
CA LEU A 237 -10.91 21.71 0.47
C LEU A 237 -10.77 22.55 -0.81
N ALA A 238 -10.34 23.81 -0.69
CA ALA A 238 -10.07 24.68 -1.84
C ALA A 238 -8.98 24.08 -2.74
N TYR A 239 -7.90 23.60 -2.15
CA TYR A 239 -6.82 22.93 -2.87
C TYR A 239 -7.29 21.62 -3.52
N ALA A 240 -8.01 20.78 -2.76
CA ALA A 240 -8.54 19.50 -3.22
C ALA A 240 -9.54 19.65 -4.37
N ALA A 241 -10.28 20.77 -4.47
CA ALA A 241 -11.18 21.03 -5.59
C ALA A 241 -10.48 21.64 -6.83
N THR A 242 -9.22 22.08 -6.70
CA THR A 242 -8.50 22.84 -7.73
C THR A 242 -7.13 22.22 -8.05
N ALA A 243 -6.04 22.80 -7.54
CA ALA A 243 -4.67 22.39 -7.87
C ALA A 243 -4.41 20.91 -7.57
N GLY A 244 -5.03 20.36 -6.52
CA GLY A 244 -4.95 18.94 -6.18
C GLY A 244 -5.59 17.99 -7.19
N GLN A 245 -6.38 18.49 -8.15
CA GLN A 245 -7.00 17.70 -9.23
C GLN A 245 -6.16 17.66 -10.51
N THR A 246 -4.96 18.26 -10.51
CA THR A 246 -4.08 18.29 -11.67
C THR A 246 -3.52 16.89 -11.92
N GLN A 247 -3.79 16.29 -13.09
CA GLN A 247 -3.17 15.05 -13.51
C GLN A 247 -1.91 15.36 -14.33
N THR A 248 -0.76 14.84 -13.91
CA THR A 248 0.53 15.04 -14.59
C THR A 248 1.01 13.79 -15.32
N GLY A 249 0.26 12.68 -15.26
CA GLY A 249 0.66 11.38 -15.80
C GLY A 249 1.84 10.72 -15.06
N THR A 250 2.39 11.38 -14.03
CA THR A 250 3.48 10.88 -13.21
C THR A 250 3.18 11.12 -11.74
N PHE A 251 3.91 10.46 -10.84
CA PHE A 251 3.77 10.68 -9.42
C PHE A 251 4.47 11.99 -9.02
N GLN A 252 3.70 13.06 -8.84
CA GLN A 252 4.21 14.38 -8.43
C GLN A 252 3.59 14.80 -7.09
N PRO A 253 4.38 15.32 -6.13
CA PRO A 253 3.84 15.86 -4.90
C PRO A 253 2.81 16.94 -5.17
N GLY A 254 1.62 16.79 -4.59
CA GLY A 254 0.53 17.75 -4.73
C GLY A 254 -0.18 17.74 -6.09
N ALA A 255 0.01 16.71 -6.89
CA ALA A 255 -0.83 16.42 -8.06
C ALA A 255 -1.72 15.20 -7.79
N LEU A 256 -2.77 15.04 -8.59
CA LEU A 256 -3.59 13.84 -8.57
C LEU A 256 -2.79 12.65 -9.14
N PRO A 257 -2.58 11.55 -8.39
CA PRO A 257 -1.77 10.44 -8.85
C PRO A 257 -2.39 9.71 -10.05
N PRO A 258 -1.57 9.08 -10.92
CA PRO A 258 -2.08 8.12 -11.89
C PRO A 258 -2.93 7.03 -11.21
N GLY A 259 -4.00 6.60 -11.87
CA GLY A 259 -4.97 5.64 -11.30
C GLY A 259 -6.16 6.28 -10.59
N TYR A 260 -6.10 7.58 -10.26
CA TYR A 260 -7.26 8.37 -9.84
C TYR A 260 -7.86 9.15 -11.00
N THR A 261 -9.16 9.40 -10.92
CA THR A 261 -9.90 10.25 -11.86
C THR A 261 -10.20 11.60 -11.21
N PRO A 262 -10.07 12.73 -11.92
CA PRO A 262 -10.40 14.04 -11.38
C PRO A 262 -11.87 14.16 -10.98
N LEU A 263 -12.13 14.99 -9.98
CA LEU A 263 -13.49 15.30 -9.55
C LEU A 263 -14.31 15.91 -10.68
N THR A 264 -15.56 15.44 -10.79
CA THR A 264 -16.59 16.04 -11.65
C THR A 264 -17.00 17.42 -11.13
N ASP A 265 -17.67 18.21 -11.96
CA ASP A 265 -18.15 19.53 -11.54
C ASP A 265 -19.21 19.44 -10.44
N ALA A 266 -20.03 18.38 -10.44
CA ALA A 266 -20.97 18.11 -9.36
C ALA A 266 -20.24 17.84 -8.02
N GLN A 267 -19.15 17.07 -8.04
CA GLN A 267 -18.35 16.83 -6.83
C GLN A 267 -17.58 18.08 -6.38
N LYS A 268 -17.10 18.91 -7.30
CA LYS A 268 -16.53 20.22 -6.96
C LYS A 268 -17.57 21.14 -6.31
N GLN A 269 -18.82 21.07 -6.78
CA GLN A 269 -19.93 21.79 -6.15
C GLN A 269 -20.23 21.26 -4.74
N GLN A 270 -20.21 19.95 -4.52
CA GLN A 270 -20.33 19.36 -3.18
C GLN A 270 -19.23 19.88 -2.24
N ILE A 271 -17.99 20.05 -2.73
CA ILE A 271 -16.91 20.66 -1.95
C ILE A 271 -17.22 22.14 -1.66
N ALA A 272 -17.70 22.91 -2.63
CA ALA A 272 -18.09 24.30 -2.41
C ALA A 272 -19.20 24.44 -1.35
N ASP A 273 -20.20 23.56 -1.39
CA ASP A 273 -21.28 23.52 -0.41
C ASP A 273 -20.77 23.12 0.99
N ALA A 274 -19.84 22.16 1.07
CA ALA A 274 -19.20 21.78 2.33
C ALA A 274 -18.38 22.94 2.92
N ARG A 275 -17.63 23.68 2.09
CA ARG A 275 -16.88 24.88 2.51
C ARG A 275 -17.82 25.95 3.07
N LYS A 276 -18.96 26.18 2.43
CA LYS A 276 -20.01 27.08 2.95
C LYS A 276 -20.51 26.62 4.33
N LYS A 277 -20.85 25.34 4.49
CA LYS A 277 -21.28 24.78 5.79
C LYS A 277 -20.21 24.95 6.88
N ILE A 278 -18.93 24.79 6.55
CA ILE A 278 -17.81 24.99 7.48
C ILE A 278 -17.69 26.46 7.87
N ALA A 279 -17.85 27.38 6.92
CA ALA A 279 -17.84 28.81 7.19
C ALA A 279 -18.99 29.21 8.13
N ASP A 280 -20.20 28.71 7.86
CA ASP A 280 -21.44 29.05 8.59
C ASP A 280 -21.57 28.32 9.94
N ALA A 281 -20.85 27.21 10.15
CA ALA A 281 -20.92 26.42 11.39
C ALA A 281 -20.54 27.25 12.63
N PRO A 282 -21.22 27.09 13.78
CA PRO A 282 -20.84 27.74 15.03
C PRO A 282 -19.39 27.46 15.39
N LYS A 283 -18.61 28.51 15.67
CA LYS A 283 -17.22 28.35 16.05
C LYS A 283 -17.11 28.16 17.55
N TRP A 284 -16.56 27.03 17.95
CA TRP A 284 -16.36 26.71 19.35
C TRP A 284 -15.19 27.52 19.92
N THR A 285 -15.43 28.15 21.07
CA THR A 285 -14.47 29.01 21.78
C THR A 285 -14.07 28.45 23.15
N GLY A 286 -14.55 27.25 23.51
CA GLY A 286 -14.17 26.61 24.76
C GLY A 286 -12.70 26.18 24.76
N GLU A 287 -12.19 25.86 25.94
CA GLU A 287 -10.84 25.32 26.07
C GLU A 287 -10.83 23.84 25.67
N THR A 288 -9.97 23.48 24.73
CA THR A 288 -9.64 22.06 24.52
C THR A 288 -8.98 21.57 25.80
N PRO A 289 -9.43 20.44 26.40
CA PRO A 289 -8.71 19.85 27.51
C PRO A 289 -7.23 19.75 27.11
N PRO A 290 -6.29 20.21 27.94
CA PRO A 290 -4.89 20.05 27.63
C PRO A 290 -4.63 18.56 27.36
N PRO A 291 -3.78 18.22 26.38
CA PRO A 291 -3.38 16.83 26.20
C PRO A 291 -2.86 16.33 27.55
N THR A 292 -3.54 15.35 28.13
CA THR A 292 -3.05 14.69 29.33
C THR A 292 -1.75 14.02 28.91
N ASN A 293 -0.62 14.62 29.29
CA ASN A 293 0.66 13.94 29.15
C ASN A 293 0.52 12.59 29.84
N PRO A 294 0.82 11.47 29.16
CA PRO A 294 0.96 10.20 29.87
C PRO A 294 1.98 10.44 31.01
N PRO A 295 1.76 9.86 32.21
CA PRO A 295 2.64 10.09 33.35
C PRO A 295 4.08 9.83 32.93
N GLY A 296 4.91 10.87 33.00
CA GLY A 296 6.32 10.76 32.70
C GLY A 296 6.95 9.81 33.70
N ASN A 297 7.49 8.70 33.21
CA ASN A 297 8.40 7.87 34.00
C ASN A 297 9.61 8.75 34.32
N ALA A 298 9.65 9.27 35.54
CA ALA A 298 10.84 9.82 36.15
C ALA A 298 11.81 8.65 36.38
N ASN A 299 12.64 8.36 35.38
CA ASN A 299 13.94 7.77 35.63
C ASN A 299 14.98 8.74 35.08
N THR A 300 15.45 9.60 35.98
CA THR A 300 16.83 10.09 35.99
C THR A 300 17.77 8.92 35.76
N ASP A 301 18.65 9.03 34.77
CA ASP A 301 20.07 8.75 34.96
C ASP A 301 20.90 9.37 33.83
N ASP A 302 21.91 10.11 34.27
CA ASP A 302 23.04 10.58 33.49
C ASP A 302 23.72 9.44 32.72
N ASN A 303 24.07 9.67 31.46
CA ASN A 303 25.39 9.22 31.01
C ASN A 303 25.87 9.99 29.76
N THR A 304 26.91 10.78 29.99
CA THR A 304 27.85 11.26 28.98
C THR A 304 28.74 10.08 28.54
N GLY A 305 28.87 9.82 27.24
CA GLY A 305 29.69 8.70 26.78
C GLY A 305 29.89 8.63 25.27
N THR A 306 31.07 9.07 24.85
CA THR A 306 31.62 9.08 23.50
C THR A 306 31.96 7.66 22.96
N SER A 307 31.97 7.54 21.62
CA SER A 307 32.85 6.68 20.80
C SER A 307 32.51 5.21 20.52
N ALA A 308 32.45 4.95 19.20
CA ALA A 308 33.10 3.87 18.42
C ALA A 308 32.73 2.40 18.69
N GLY A 309 32.34 1.72 17.60
CA GLY A 309 31.99 0.30 17.61
C GLY A 309 33.15 -0.66 17.38
N THR A 310 32.82 -1.95 17.45
CA THR A 310 33.47 -3.06 16.72
C THR A 310 32.64 -4.33 16.84
N SER A 311 32.77 -5.17 15.83
CA SER A 311 32.12 -6.44 15.59
C SER A 311 32.64 -7.61 16.44
N ALA A 312 31.88 -8.71 16.38
CA ALA A 312 32.24 -10.12 16.48
C ALA A 312 32.00 -10.84 17.83
N GLY A 313 31.40 -12.04 17.74
CA GLY A 313 31.41 -13.03 18.82
C GLY A 313 30.22 -13.98 18.85
N ASN A 314 30.18 -14.94 17.92
CA ASN A 314 29.36 -16.15 18.05
C ASN A 314 29.85 -16.99 19.24
N THR A 315 28.96 -17.59 20.04
CA THR A 315 29.03 -18.98 20.59
C THR A 315 28.03 -19.20 21.74
N GLY A 316 27.34 -20.36 21.71
CA GLY A 316 27.02 -21.13 22.91
C GLY A 316 25.57 -21.14 23.40
N ILE A 317 24.81 -22.15 22.97
CA ILE A 317 23.72 -22.75 23.77
C ILE A 317 24.37 -23.72 24.79
N PRO A 318 23.80 -23.90 25.99
CA PRO A 318 23.15 -25.20 26.27
C PRO A 318 21.78 -25.08 26.95
N ASN A 319 20.87 -25.96 26.52
CA ASN A 319 19.56 -26.26 27.10
C ASN A 319 19.67 -26.84 28.53
N THR A 320 18.69 -26.55 29.38
CA THR A 320 18.06 -27.54 30.28
C THR A 320 16.60 -27.18 30.60
N PRO A 321 15.70 -28.18 30.76
CA PRO A 321 14.27 -28.00 30.96
C PRO A 321 13.86 -28.04 32.44
N ALA A 322 12.76 -27.37 32.80
CA ALA A 322 12.08 -27.58 34.08
C ALA A 322 10.55 -27.58 33.88
N ALA A 323 9.89 -28.51 34.58
CA ALA A 323 8.48 -28.86 34.51
C ALA A 323 7.75 -28.54 35.82
N GLY A 324 6.40 -28.45 35.74
CA GLY A 324 5.42 -28.43 36.86
C GLY A 324 5.12 -27.02 37.38
N ASP A 325 3.89 -26.54 37.55
CA ASP A 325 2.63 -27.17 37.96
C ASP A 325 1.42 -26.24 37.60
N PRO A 326 0.14 -26.70 37.64
CA PRO A 326 -1.02 -26.01 37.10
C PRO A 326 -1.80 -25.22 38.18
N GLY A 327 -2.50 -24.17 37.76
CA GLY A 327 -3.59 -23.59 38.54
C GLY A 327 -3.60 -22.07 38.61
N ALA A 328 -4.17 -21.44 37.59
CA ALA A 328 -4.87 -20.16 37.74
C ALA A 328 -5.75 -19.91 36.50
N SER A 329 -7.06 -19.80 36.71
CA SER A 329 -7.99 -19.22 35.74
C SER A 329 -7.63 -17.74 35.50
N PRO A 330 -7.57 -17.25 34.26
CA PRO A 330 -7.60 -15.83 34.02
C PRO A 330 -9.03 -15.36 33.69
N THR A 331 -9.56 -14.54 34.59
CA THR A 331 -10.67 -13.62 34.33
C THR A 331 -10.28 -12.62 33.25
N ALA A 332 -11.17 -12.41 32.28
CA ALA A 332 -10.99 -11.51 31.16
C ALA A 332 -10.77 -10.05 31.61
N ALA A 333 -9.75 -9.41 31.03
CA ALA A 333 -9.56 -7.97 31.00
C ALA A 333 -9.45 -7.50 29.54
N PRO A 334 -10.05 -6.36 29.17
CA PRO A 334 -10.10 -5.90 27.78
C PRO A 334 -8.73 -5.41 27.30
N SER A 335 -8.30 -5.93 26.15
CA SER A 335 -7.06 -5.52 25.47
C SER A 335 -7.25 -4.16 24.79
N ALA A 336 -6.48 -3.17 25.24
CA ALA A 336 -6.38 -1.86 24.62
C ALA A 336 -5.45 -1.91 23.38
N ALA A 337 -5.81 -1.14 22.36
CA ALA A 337 -5.11 -0.99 21.09
C ALA A 337 -3.65 -0.51 21.24
N PRO A 338 -2.75 -0.84 20.29
CA PRO A 338 -1.37 -0.36 20.32
C PRO A 338 -1.25 1.13 20.00
N SER A 339 -0.41 1.77 20.82
CA SER A 339 -0.01 3.17 20.85
C SER A 339 0.89 3.56 19.66
N THR A 340 0.58 4.69 19.02
CA THR A 340 1.52 5.43 18.16
C THR A 340 2.01 6.67 18.91
N ALA A 341 3.30 6.71 19.26
CA ALA A 341 3.95 7.89 19.79
C ALA A 341 4.14 8.98 18.70
N PRO A 342 4.02 10.27 19.02
CA PRO A 342 4.24 11.36 18.09
C PRO A 342 5.72 11.78 18.04
N VAL A 343 6.28 11.90 16.84
CA VAL A 343 7.56 12.59 16.64
C VAL A 343 7.25 14.06 16.36
N GLY A 344 7.58 14.92 17.32
CA GLY A 344 7.48 16.37 17.17
C GLY A 344 8.56 16.88 16.21
N ALA A 345 8.15 17.53 15.12
CA ALA A 345 9.00 18.39 14.32
C ALA A 345 8.49 19.82 14.44
N ALA A 346 9.37 20.70 14.91
CA ALA A 346 9.13 22.14 14.97
C ALA A 346 8.83 22.72 13.58
N ALA A 347 7.87 23.64 13.51
CA ALA A 347 7.46 24.30 12.29
C ALA A 347 8.55 25.24 11.73
N PRO A 348 8.84 25.24 10.42
CA PRO A 348 9.63 26.29 9.79
C PRO A 348 8.76 27.54 9.52
N PRO A 349 9.36 28.75 9.48
CA PRO A 349 8.62 29.98 9.25
C PRO A 349 8.09 30.06 7.81
N ALA A 350 6.93 30.69 7.66
CA ALA A 350 6.25 30.87 6.38
C ALA A 350 6.92 31.97 5.53
N GLY A 351 7.25 31.65 4.26
CA GLY A 351 7.69 32.63 3.28
C GLY A 351 8.01 32.07 1.89
N LYS A 352 7.03 32.17 0.98
CA LYS A 352 7.10 32.37 -0.49
C LYS A 352 8.14 31.61 -1.35
N GLY A 353 7.63 30.93 -2.39
CA GLY A 353 8.26 30.87 -3.72
C GLY A 353 8.70 29.48 -4.20
N ALA A 354 8.59 29.25 -5.51
CA ALA A 354 9.09 28.07 -6.20
C ALA A 354 10.58 27.82 -5.91
N LEU A 355 11.02 26.55 -6.04
CA LEU A 355 12.43 26.14 -5.91
C LEU A 355 13.35 27.17 -6.58
N THR A 356 14.15 27.86 -5.77
CA THR A 356 15.13 28.84 -6.22
C THR A 356 16.16 28.17 -7.12
N SER A 357 16.35 28.71 -8.33
CA SER A 357 17.37 28.21 -9.25
C SER A 357 18.77 28.34 -8.63
N ALA A 358 19.72 27.50 -9.03
CA ALA A 358 21.10 27.57 -8.54
C ALA A 358 21.74 28.96 -8.77
N ALA A 359 21.32 29.67 -9.84
CA ALA A 359 21.75 31.03 -10.11
C ALA A 359 21.27 32.03 -9.04
N ASN A 360 20.05 31.85 -8.52
CA ASN A 360 19.51 32.70 -7.47
C ASN A 360 20.17 32.41 -6.12
N VAL A 361 20.45 31.13 -5.81
CA VAL A 361 21.17 30.74 -4.59
C VAL A 361 22.58 31.32 -4.55
N ILE A 362 23.30 31.34 -5.68
CA ILE A 362 24.64 31.92 -5.77
C ILE A 362 24.58 33.45 -5.60
N LYS A 363 23.60 34.10 -6.22
CA LYS A 363 23.38 35.54 -6.11
C LYS A 363 23.07 35.95 -4.66
N ASP A 364 22.13 35.26 -4.01
CA ASP A 364 21.70 35.57 -2.65
C ASP A 364 22.79 35.27 -1.61
N ALA A 365 23.65 34.26 -1.88
CA ALA A 365 24.84 33.99 -1.06
C ALA A 365 25.93 35.07 -1.21
N LEU A 366 26.12 35.61 -2.43
CA LEU A 366 27.04 36.71 -2.69
C LEU A 366 26.55 38.04 -2.08
N ASP A 367 25.23 38.22 -2.00
CA ASP A 367 24.60 39.38 -1.38
C ASP A 367 24.50 39.26 0.16
N GLY A 368 25.05 38.18 0.75
CA GLY A 368 25.28 38.03 2.19
C GLY A 368 24.15 37.37 2.99
N ASP A 369 23.17 36.73 2.35
CA ASP A 369 22.13 35.98 3.05
C ASP A 369 22.70 34.70 3.67
N GLY A 370 22.68 34.62 5.01
CA GLY A 370 23.20 33.49 5.77
C GLY A 370 22.50 32.15 5.42
N SER A 371 21.24 32.17 5.03
CA SER A 371 20.51 30.96 4.64
C SER A 371 20.91 30.43 3.25
N ALA A 372 21.20 31.35 2.32
CA ALA A 372 21.70 31.01 0.99
C ALA A 372 23.16 30.52 1.03
N ILE A 373 23.99 31.07 1.92
CA ILE A 373 25.37 30.59 2.15
C ILE A 373 25.35 29.15 2.65
N VAL A 374 24.50 28.83 3.64
CA VAL A 374 24.36 27.46 4.14
C VAL A 374 23.90 26.52 3.02
N LEU A 375 22.94 26.93 2.20
CA LEU A 375 22.46 26.13 1.07
C LEU A 375 23.55 25.90 0.01
N LEU A 376 24.35 26.92 -0.31
CA LEU A 376 25.48 26.84 -1.24
C LEU A 376 26.55 25.87 -0.74
N VAL A 377 26.91 25.94 0.54
CA VAL A 377 27.86 25.02 1.18
C VAL A 377 27.33 23.59 1.10
N LEU A 378 26.03 23.39 1.36
CA LEU A 378 25.41 22.07 1.31
C LEU A 378 25.40 21.49 -0.12
N MET A 379 25.17 22.32 -1.14
CA MET A 379 25.29 21.93 -2.55
C MET A 379 26.73 21.56 -2.91
N CYS A 380 27.73 22.31 -2.46
CA CYS A 380 29.14 21.99 -2.70
C CYS A 380 29.56 20.68 -2.02
N VAL A 381 29.13 20.43 -0.78
CA VAL A 381 29.41 19.19 -0.04
C VAL A 381 28.74 17.99 -0.70
N SER A 382 27.49 18.12 -1.15
CA SER A 382 26.77 17.03 -1.83
C SER A 382 27.32 16.75 -3.23
N ALA A 383 27.76 17.76 -3.99
CA ALA A 383 28.51 17.57 -5.23
C ALA A 383 29.86 16.86 -4.98
N GLY A 384 30.58 17.23 -3.91
CA GLY A 384 31.80 16.55 -3.50
C GLY A 384 31.58 15.08 -3.12
N ALA A 385 30.50 14.79 -2.39
CA ALA A 385 30.13 13.42 -2.02
C ALA A 385 29.76 12.54 -3.23
N LEU A 386 29.05 13.11 -4.21
CA LEU A 386 28.71 12.43 -5.47
C LEU A 386 29.95 12.05 -6.30
N LEU A 387 31.02 12.85 -6.24
CA LEU A 387 32.29 12.55 -6.91
C LEU A 387 33.17 11.60 -6.10
N ALA A 388 33.14 11.66 -4.76
CA ALA A 388 33.97 10.82 -3.90
C ALA A 388 33.51 9.35 -3.86
N CYS A 389 32.20 9.09 -3.90
CA CYS A 389 31.65 7.74 -3.76
C CYS A 389 32.10 6.78 -4.89
N PRO A 390 32.01 7.15 -6.19
CA PRO A 390 32.49 6.31 -7.29
C PRO A 390 34.00 6.06 -7.23
N VAL A 391 34.79 7.04 -6.77
CA VAL A 391 36.25 6.92 -6.63
C VAL A 391 36.62 5.95 -5.52
N LEU A 392 35.97 6.05 -4.37
CA LEU A 392 36.19 5.14 -3.23
C LEU A 392 35.76 3.70 -3.56
N LEU A 393 34.63 3.53 -4.25
CA LEU A 393 34.18 2.22 -4.75
C LEU A 393 35.16 1.63 -5.77
N SER A 394 35.69 2.45 -6.66
CA SER A 394 36.68 2.02 -7.67
C SER A 394 38.03 1.64 -7.03
N LEU A 395 38.47 2.38 -6.01
CA LEU A 395 39.66 2.06 -5.22
C LEU A 395 39.46 0.77 -4.39
N GLY A 396 38.27 0.58 -3.81
CA GLY A 396 37.88 -0.64 -3.12
C GLY A 396 37.90 -1.86 -4.03
N HIS A 397 37.38 -1.72 -5.26
CA HIS A 397 37.44 -2.77 -6.27
C HIS A 397 38.89 -3.11 -6.64
N LYS A 398 39.72 -2.11 -6.94
CA LYS A 398 41.14 -2.32 -7.26
C LYS A 398 41.90 -3.03 -6.15
N ARG A 399 41.65 -2.66 -4.89
CA ARG A 399 42.29 -3.30 -3.73
C ARG A 399 41.90 -4.77 -3.58
N ARG A 400 40.67 -5.15 -3.95
CA ARG A 400 40.16 -6.54 -3.85
C ARG A 400 40.58 -7.42 -5.02
N THR A 401 40.60 -6.88 -6.24
CA THR A 401 40.77 -7.68 -7.47
C THR A 401 42.13 -7.49 -8.15
N GLY A 402 42.93 -6.52 -7.71
CA GLY A 402 44.17 -6.10 -8.36
C GLY A 402 43.96 -5.26 -9.63
N ASN A 403 42.73 -5.18 -10.14
CA ASN A 403 42.39 -4.52 -11.39
C ASN A 403 41.39 -3.37 -11.19
N TRP A 404 41.51 -2.33 -12.01
CA TRP A 404 40.49 -1.27 -12.05
C TRP A 404 39.20 -1.78 -12.71
N PRO A 405 38.01 -1.30 -12.28
CA PRO A 405 36.76 -1.65 -12.94
C PRO A 405 36.74 -1.15 -14.39
N PRO A 406 36.03 -1.84 -15.32
CA PRO A 406 36.07 -1.57 -16.75
C PRO A 406 35.93 -0.09 -17.19
N PRO A 407 35.01 0.72 -16.64
CA PRO A 407 34.90 2.13 -17.04
C PRO A 407 36.12 2.96 -16.63
N VAL A 408 36.72 2.70 -15.46
CA VAL A 408 37.93 3.40 -15.00
C VAL A 408 39.15 2.97 -15.80
N ALA A 409 39.24 1.68 -16.13
CA ALA A 409 40.29 1.15 -17.00
C ALA A 409 40.24 1.77 -18.42
N ALA A 410 39.05 2.00 -18.96
CA ALA A 410 38.86 2.65 -20.26
C ALA A 410 39.33 4.13 -20.24
N VAL A 411 38.99 4.89 -19.20
CA VAL A 411 39.43 6.28 -19.04
C VAL A 411 40.95 6.36 -18.84
N LEU A 412 41.55 5.49 -18.01
CA LEU A 412 43.00 5.46 -17.82
C LEU A 412 43.76 5.09 -19.11
N ARG A 413 43.21 4.20 -19.94
CA ARG A 413 43.75 3.90 -21.27
C ARG A 413 43.65 5.09 -22.23
N LEU A 414 42.59 5.90 -22.12
CA LEU A 414 42.41 7.10 -22.93
C LEU A 414 43.42 8.19 -22.55
N ILE A 415 43.63 8.41 -21.25
CA ILE A 415 44.60 9.39 -20.73
C ILE A 415 46.03 8.94 -21.05
N GLY A 416 46.35 7.65 -20.90
CA GLY A 416 47.69 7.11 -21.21
C GLY A 416 48.07 7.19 -22.70
N ARG A 417 47.11 7.32 -23.62
CA ARG A 417 47.37 7.48 -25.06
C ARG A 417 47.68 8.92 -25.48
N GLN A 418 47.40 9.93 -24.65
CA GLN A 418 47.64 11.34 -25.01
C GLN A 418 49.03 11.86 -24.56
N GLY A 419 49.88 11.01 -23.98
CA GLY A 419 51.17 11.40 -23.41
C GLY A 419 52.42 11.15 -24.26
N VAL A 420 52.30 10.75 -25.54
CA VAL A 420 53.47 10.56 -26.42
C VAL A 420 53.43 11.58 -27.56
N PRO A 421 54.18 12.69 -27.47
CA PRO A 421 54.56 13.42 -28.67
C PRO A 421 55.52 12.57 -29.51
N ALA A 422 55.35 12.60 -30.82
CA ALA A 422 56.21 11.94 -31.80
C ALA A 422 57.65 12.45 -31.77
#